data_AF-A0A5J4PAV3-F1
#
_entry.id   AF-A0A5J4PAV3-F1
#
_cell.length_a   1.000
_cell.length_b   1.000
_cell.length_c   1.000
_cell.angle_alpha   90.00
_cell.angle_beta   90.00
_cell.angle_gamma   90.00
#
_symmetry.space_group_name_H-M   'P 1'
#
loop_
_entity.id
_entity.type
_entity.pdbx_description
1 polymer ?
#
loop_
_entity_poly.entity_id
_entity_poly.type
_entity_poly.pdbx_seq_one_letter_code
_entity_poly.pdbx_strand_id
1 'polypeptide(L)'
;FDMSFKYFLEMTPEEEVINPSSLTKFRKLRLKDTDLLNLLIGKTVSIAIEKGIIRSRSIIVDATHSLSRSNPLSPIEVLKERGIQLRKAVYSVDENRKERMPSKNEDNDLEHELSYCNKLKKEIESDQALCALPKVKEKLNLLQETMEDTQDHYTLSKDSDARTGHKSADTSFFGFKTHIAMTEERIITAAVVTSAEKGDGPVLP
;
A
#
# COMPACT_ATOMS: atom_id res chain seq x y z
N PHE A 1 27.16 17.25 21.81
CA PHE A 1 26.94 16.36 20.65
C PHE A 1 26.32 17.08 19.44
N ASP A 2 26.05 18.40 19.51
CA ASP A 2 25.31 19.14 18.48
C ASP A 2 26.17 20.13 17.67
N MET A 3 27.39 20.42 18.12
CA MET A 3 28.26 21.43 17.50
C MET A 3 28.77 21.01 16.12
N SER A 4 29.00 19.72 15.91
CA SER A 4 29.40 19.20 14.59
C SER A 4 28.26 19.32 13.58
N PHE A 5 27.01 19.01 13.97
CA PHE A 5 25.84 19.20 13.10
C PHE A 5 25.65 20.66 12.72
N LYS A 6 25.75 21.58 13.69
CA LYS A 6 25.66 23.02 13.44
C LYS A 6 26.76 23.50 12.48
N TYR A 7 27.99 23.04 12.66
CA TYR A 7 29.10 23.35 11.75
C TYR A 7 28.85 22.90 10.31
N PHE A 8 28.34 21.67 10.10
CA PHE A 8 28.06 21.15 8.77
C PHE A 8 26.81 21.76 8.11
N LEU A 9 25.89 22.31 8.91
CA LEU A 9 24.67 22.99 8.44
C LEU A 9 24.83 24.51 8.34
N GLU A 10 26.04 25.03 8.54
CA GLU A 10 26.34 26.48 8.57
C GLU A 10 25.47 27.26 9.58
N MET A 11 25.06 26.60 10.66
CA MET A 11 24.26 27.17 11.73
C MET A 11 25.15 27.80 12.80
N THR A 12 24.66 28.86 13.42
CA THR A 12 25.38 29.50 14.53
C THR A 12 25.35 28.61 15.78
N PRO A 13 26.37 28.67 16.66
CA PRO A 13 26.40 27.90 17.90
C PRO A 13 25.16 28.11 18.79
N GLU A 14 24.52 29.28 18.68
CA GLU A 14 23.38 29.73 19.47
C GLU A 14 22.03 29.31 18.86
N GLU A 15 21.99 29.00 17.57
CA GLU A 15 20.77 28.54 16.88
C GLU A 15 20.30 27.18 17.41
N GLU A 16 19.00 27.05 17.64
CA GLU A 16 18.40 25.76 17.99
C GLU A 16 18.40 24.82 16.77
N VAL A 17 18.85 23.59 17.00
CA VAL A 17 18.87 22.55 15.95
C VAL A 17 17.48 21.97 15.80
N ILE A 18 17.23 21.32 14.65
CA ILE A 18 15.95 20.67 14.35
C ILE A 18 15.50 19.84 15.55
N ASN A 19 14.31 20.17 16.08
CA ASN A 19 13.79 19.49 17.26
C ASN A 19 13.75 17.97 17.01
N PRO A 20 14.28 17.11 17.90
CA PRO A 20 14.35 15.67 17.68
C PRO A 20 12.98 15.02 17.46
N SER A 21 11.90 15.63 17.97
CA SER A 21 10.52 15.20 17.71
C SER A 21 10.04 15.45 16.27
N SER A 22 10.75 16.27 15.50
CA SER A 22 10.45 16.55 14.09
C SER A 22 10.60 15.29 13.24
N LEU A 23 11.60 14.45 13.50
CA LEU A 23 11.73 13.14 12.82
C LEU A 23 10.53 12.24 13.10
N THR A 24 10.02 12.24 14.32
CA THR A 24 8.79 11.52 14.69
C THR A 24 7.57 12.09 13.99
N LYS A 25 7.52 13.41 13.80
CA LYS A 25 6.46 14.11 13.06
C LYS A 25 6.51 13.76 11.58
N PHE A 26 7.66 13.77 10.91
CA PHE A 26 7.83 13.32 9.52
C PHE A 26 7.60 11.81 9.36
N ARG A 27 7.93 11.00 10.36
CA ARG A 27 7.63 9.56 10.37
C ARG A 27 6.12 9.28 10.45
N LYS A 28 5.35 10.12 11.14
CA LYS A 28 3.88 9.98 11.26
C LYS A 28 3.13 10.66 10.11
N LEU A 29 3.56 11.86 9.71
CA LEU A 29 3.00 12.62 8.61
C LEU A 29 3.76 12.21 7.35
N ARG A 30 3.23 11.21 6.62
CA ARG A 30 3.74 10.84 5.30
C ARG A 30 3.81 12.10 4.42
N LEU A 31 4.96 12.30 3.78
CA LEU A 31 5.11 13.28 2.71
C LEU A 31 4.13 12.87 1.60
N LYS A 32 3.20 13.76 1.26
CA LYS A 32 2.19 13.49 0.23
C LYS A 32 2.76 13.65 -1.18
N ASP A 33 3.83 14.43 -1.29
CA ASP A 33 4.50 14.73 -2.55
C ASP A 33 5.50 13.62 -2.88
N THR A 34 5.15 12.81 -3.87
CA THR A 34 5.99 11.73 -4.40
C THR A 34 7.21 12.25 -5.14
N ASP A 35 7.16 13.48 -5.65
CA ASP A 35 8.22 14.06 -6.49
C ASP A 35 9.32 14.73 -5.66
N LEU A 36 9.05 14.98 -4.37
CA LEU A 36 10.03 15.55 -3.46
C LEU A 36 11.29 14.67 -3.35
N LEU A 37 11.14 13.34 -3.36
CA LEU A 37 12.29 12.42 -3.32
C LEU A 37 13.17 12.59 -4.56
N ASN A 38 12.55 12.66 -5.75
CA ASN A 38 13.27 12.88 -7.01
C ASN A 38 13.98 14.25 -7.02
N LEU A 39 13.34 15.29 -6.50
CA LEU A 39 13.95 16.61 -6.35
C LEU A 39 15.17 16.58 -5.43
N LEU A 40 15.08 15.91 -4.29
CA LEU A 40 16.19 15.80 -3.31
C LEU A 40 17.36 15.00 -3.89
N ILE A 41 17.08 13.89 -4.57
CA ILE A 41 18.09 13.09 -5.27
C ILE A 41 18.77 13.96 -6.35
N GLY A 42 17.99 14.63 -7.20
CA GLY A 42 18.52 15.49 -8.26
C GLY A 42 19.40 16.63 -7.74
N LYS A 43 18.99 17.30 -6.64
CA LYS A 43 19.82 18.31 -5.97
C LYS A 43 21.11 17.72 -5.40
N THR A 44 21.04 16.55 -4.78
CA THR A 44 22.21 15.87 -4.20
C THR A 44 23.23 15.51 -5.28
N VAL A 45 22.77 14.97 -6.41
CA VAL A 45 23.61 14.67 -7.57
C VAL A 45 24.22 15.94 -8.14
N SER A 46 23.44 17.02 -8.28
CA SER A 46 23.93 18.31 -8.79
C SER A 46 25.08 18.86 -7.93
N ILE A 47 24.90 18.88 -6.61
CA ILE A 47 25.94 19.31 -5.66
C ILE A 47 27.17 18.40 -5.74
N ALA A 48 26.96 17.09 -5.88
CA ALA A 48 28.06 16.13 -5.98
C ALA A 48 28.89 16.29 -7.27
N ILE A 49 28.25 16.67 -8.38
CA ILE A 49 28.92 17.03 -9.64
C ILE A 49 29.71 18.33 -9.47
N GLU A 50 29.08 19.39 -8.92
CA GLU A 50 29.74 20.68 -8.67
C GLU A 50 30.98 20.56 -7.78
N LYS A 51 30.91 19.68 -6.76
CA LYS A 51 32.04 19.41 -5.86
C LYS A 51 33.05 18.39 -6.42
N GLY A 52 32.85 17.86 -7.63
CA GLY A 52 33.75 16.90 -8.27
C GLY A 52 33.86 15.55 -7.53
N ILE A 53 32.80 15.18 -6.82
CA ILE A 53 32.71 13.93 -6.05
C ILE A 53 32.40 12.76 -7.00
N ILE A 54 31.43 12.94 -7.92
CA ILE A 54 31.12 11.97 -8.97
C ILE A 54 32.15 12.12 -10.08
N ARG A 55 32.95 11.08 -10.31
CA ARG A 55 33.99 11.04 -11.35
C ARG A 55 33.75 9.91 -12.34
N SER A 56 33.13 8.83 -11.88
CA SER A 56 32.76 7.68 -12.68
C SER A 56 31.64 8.01 -13.68
N ARG A 57 31.63 7.30 -14.81
CA ARG A 57 30.57 7.35 -15.83
C ARG A 57 29.67 6.12 -15.79
N SER A 58 30.01 5.14 -14.96
CA SER A 58 29.27 3.91 -14.77
C SER A 58 28.10 4.13 -13.81
N ILE A 59 26.97 3.50 -14.09
CA ILE A 59 25.82 3.44 -13.17
C ILE A 59 25.58 1.98 -12.84
N ILE A 60 25.46 1.69 -11.55
CA ILE A 60 25.07 0.41 -11.00
C ILE A 60 23.57 0.48 -10.75
N VAL A 61 22.81 -0.43 -11.37
CA VAL A 61 21.37 -0.56 -11.16
C VAL A 61 21.12 -1.84 -10.39
N ASP A 62 20.37 -1.73 -9.28
CA ASP A 62 19.99 -2.86 -8.45
C ASP A 62 18.51 -2.77 -8.07
N ALA A 63 17.89 -3.92 -7.81
CA ALA A 63 16.50 -4.02 -7.40
C ALA A 63 16.39 -4.85 -6.11
N THR A 64 15.98 -4.20 -5.02
CA THR A 64 15.83 -4.85 -3.72
C THR A 64 14.36 -5.02 -3.34
N HIS A 65 14.02 -6.14 -2.72
CA HIS A 65 12.66 -6.39 -2.22
C HIS A 65 12.51 -5.83 -0.81
N SER A 66 11.35 -5.21 -0.56
CA SER A 66 10.97 -4.69 0.75
C SER A 66 9.63 -5.28 1.15
N LEU A 67 9.52 -5.75 2.40
CA LEU A 67 8.28 -6.29 2.92
C LEU A 67 7.27 -5.18 3.20
N SER A 68 6.00 -5.44 2.90
CA SER A 68 4.94 -4.53 3.34
C SER A 68 4.84 -4.57 4.86
N ARG A 69 4.59 -3.40 5.45
CA ARG A 69 4.23 -3.30 6.88
C ARG A 69 2.82 -3.86 7.15
N SER A 70 1.95 -3.80 6.15
CA SER A 70 0.60 -4.36 6.22
C SER A 70 0.64 -5.82 5.83
N ASN A 71 0.22 -6.70 6.72
CA ASN A 71 0.06 -8.10 6.37
C ASN A 71 -1.00 -8.26 5.27
N PRO A 72 -0.85 -9.28 4.40
CA PRO A 72 -1.93 -9.68 3.52
C PRO A 72 -3.13 -10.11 4.37
N LEU A 73 -4.32 -9.63 4.01
CA LEU A 73 -5.57 -10.12 4.58
C LEU A 73 -5.94 -11.41 3.84
N SER A 74 -6.43 -12.39 4.59
CA SER A 74 -6.97 -13.59 3.96
C SER A 74 -8.22 -13.20 3.15
N PRO A 75 -8.46 -13.79 1.96
CA PRO A 75 -9.65 -13.46 1.17
C PRO A 75 -10.95 -13.66 1.94
N ILE A 76 -10.98 -14.65 2.84
CA ILE A 76 -12.10 -14.95 3.73
C ILE A 76 -12.36 -13.79 4.70
N GLU A 77 -11.32 -13.22 5.32
CA GLU A 77 -11.46 -12.08 6.22
C GLU A 77 -12.04 -10.86 5.49
N VAL A 78 -11.59 -10.61 4.26
CA VAL A 78 -12.10 -9.47 3.49
C VAL A 78 -13.56 -9.68 3.09
N LEU A 79 -13.94 -10.87 2.62
CA LEU A 79 -15.34 -11.20 2.33
C LEU A 79 -16.23 -11.04 3.56
N LYS A 80 -15.79 -11.55 4.71
CA LYS A 80 -16.51 -11.40 6.00
C LYS A 80 -16.66 -9.92 6.38
N GLU A 81 -15.60 -9.11 6.24
CA GLU A 81 -15.65 -7.68 6.53
C GLU A 81 -16.62 -6.93 5.60
N ARG A 82 -16.57 -7.20 4.29
CA ARG A 82 -17.48 -6.60 3.30
C ARG A 82 -18.93 -7.00 3.55
N GLY A 83 -19.20 -8.27 3.86
CA GLY A 83 -20.52 -8.75 4.25
C GLY A 83 -21.06 -8.06 5.50
N ILE A 84 -20.22 -7.84 6.52
CA ILE A 84 -20.58 -7.08 7.73
C ILE A 84 -20.89 -5.61 7.39
N GLN A 85 -20.07 -4.97 6.54
CA GLN A 85 -20.30 -3.59 6.11
C GLN A 85 -21.62 -3.44 5.36
N LEU A 86 -21.94 -4.38 4.47
CA LEU A 86 -23.21 -4.40 3.74
C LEU A 86 -24.40 -4.57 4.69
N ARG A 87 -24.33 -5.51 5.64
CA ARG A 87 -25.36 -5.67 6.67
C ARG A 87 -25.56 -4.43 7.52
N LYS A 88 -24.49 -3.79 7.98
CA LYS A 88 -24.57 -2.54 8.75
C LYS A 88 -25.23 -1.43 7.94
N ALA A 89 -24.95 -1.34 6.63
CA ALA A 89 -25.63 -0.39 5.76
C ALA A 89 -27.14 -0.67 5.67
N VAL A 90 -27.54 -1.95 5.52
CA VAL A 90 -28.97 -2.31 5.50
C VAL A 90 -29.64 -2.04 6.86
N TYR A 91 -29.01 -2.42 7.97
CA TYR A 91 -29.59 -2.19 9.31
C TYR A 91 -29.73 -0.71 9.65
N SER A 92 -28.88 0.15 9.08
CA SER A 92 -29.02 1.60 9.25
C SER A 92 -30.25 2.19 8.57
N VAL A 93 -30.83 1.47 7.62
CA VAL A 93 -32.05 1.86 6.89
C VAL A 93 -33.28 1.24 7.54
N ASP A 94 -33.21 -0.06 7.85
CA ASP A 94 -34.33 -0.80 8.42
C ASP A 94 -33.82 -1.88 9.39
N GLU A 95 -34.06 -1.64 10.68
CA GLU A 95 -33.68 -2.52 11.79
C GLU A 95 -34.42 -3.88 11.75
N ASN A 96 -35.65 -3.91 11.22
CA ASN A 96 -36.50 -5.12 11.20
C ASN A 96 -36.00 -6.16 10.17
N ARG A 97 -35.09 -5.76 9.28
CA ARG A 97 -34.47 -6.66 8.29
C ARG A 97 -33.48 -7.65 8.90
N LYS A 98 -33.10 -7.48 10.18
CA LYS A 98 -32.16 -8.38 10.88
C LYS A 98 -32.64 -9.85 10.84
N GLU A 99 -33.95 -10.09 10.88
CA GLU A 99 -34.53 -11.44 10.90
C GLU A 99 -34.59 -12.13 9.52
N ARG A 100 -34.58 -11.36 8.42
CA ARG A 100 -34.64 -11.91 7.04
C ARG A 100 -33.27 -12.21 6.45
N MET A 101 -32.19 -11.76 7.11
CA MET A 101 -30.84 -11.95 6.61
C MET A 101 -30.37 -13.41 6.80
N PRO A 102 -29.59 -13.97 5.86
CA PRO A 102 -29.08 -15.34 5.99
C PRO A 102 -28.22 -15.53 7.25
N SER A 103 -28.14 -16.74 7.80
CA SER A 103 -27.24 -17.03 8.93
C SER A 103 -25.78 -16.79 8.52
N LYS A 104 -24.99 -16.19 9.42
CA LYS A 104 -23.55 -16.00 9.18
C LYS A 104 -22.87 -17.35 9.07
N ASN A 105 -21.86 -17.44 8.21
CA ASN A 105 -20.98 -18.59 8.18
C ASN A 105 -20.02 -18.54 9.38
N GLU A 106 -19.90 -19.64 10.11
CA GLU A 106 -18.96 -19.78 11.23
C GLU A 106 -17.66 -20.49 10.80
N ASP A 107 -17.67 -21.16 9.64
CA ASP A 107 -16.50 -21.85 9.11
C ASP A 107 -15.50 -20.90 8.46
N ASN A 108 -14.25 -21.36 8.39
CA ASN A 108 -13.15 -20.72 7.65
C ASN A 108 -12.96 -21.35 6.27
N ASP A 109 -14.04 -21.83 5.67
CA ASP A 109 -14.05 -22.32 4.30
C ASP A 109 -14.46 -21.20 3.33
N LEU A 110 -13.65 -20.99 2.30
CA LEU A 110 -13.82 -19.97 1.29
C LEU A 110 -15.05 -20.25 0.41
N GLU A 111 -15.32 -21.51 0.06
CA GLU A 111 -16.47 -21.87 -0.77
C GLU A 111 -17.80 -21.60 -0.05
N HIS A 112 -17.85 -21.91 1.25
CA HIS A 112 -19.00 -21.61 2.09
C HIS A 112 -19.22 -20.09 2.22
N GLU A 113 -18.14 -19.30 2.34
CA GLU A 113 -18.22 -17.84 2.41
C GLU A 113 -18.71 -17.23 1.09
N LEU A 114 -18.24 -17.73 -0.06
CA LEU A 114 -18.72 -17.30 -1.39
C LEU A 114 -20.19 -17.66 -1.61
N SER A 115 -20.62 -18.86 -1.20
CA SER A 115 -22.01 -19.28 -1.24
C SER A 115 -22.90 -18.37 -0.38
N TYR A 116 -22.43 -18.04 0.82
CA TYR A 116 -23.10 -17.12 1.71
C TYR A 116 -23.20 -15.69 1.13
N CYS A 117 -22.10 -15.15 0.59
CA CYS A 117 -22.11 -13.82 -0.04
C CYS A 117 -23.06 -13.77 -1.25
N ASN A 118 -23.12 -14.85 -2.05
CA ASN A 118 -24.09 -14.99 -3.14
C ASN A 118 -25.54 -14.99 -2.64
N LYS A 119 -25.84 -15.69 -1.54
CA LYS A 119 -27.18 -15.66 -0.92
C LYS A 119 -27.54 -14.26 -0.43
N LEU A 120 -26.59 -13.60 0.24
CA LEU A 120 -26.76 -12.23 0.74
C LEU A 120 -27.02 -11.24 -0.41
N LYS A 121 -26.30 -11.38 -1.52
CA LYS A 121 -26.50 -10.58 -2.73
C LYS A 121 -27.91 -10.76 -3.29
N LYS A 122 -28.35 -12.00 -3.52
CA LYS A 122 -29.68 -12.31 -4.07
C LYS A 122 -30.82 -11.76 -3.21
N GLU A 123 -30.69 -11.84 -1.88
CA GLU A 123 -31.69 -11.34 -0.93
C GLU A 123 -31.80 -9.80 -0.93
N ILE A 124 -30.71 -9.10 -1.25
CA ILE A 124 -30.70 -7.63 -1.34
C ILE A 124 -31.14 -7.18 -2.73
N GLU A 125 -30.77 -7.90 -3.80
CA GLU A 125 -31.20 -7.62 -5.17
C GLU A 125 -32.70 -7.83 -5.39
N SER A 126 -33.30 -8.80 -4.68
CA SER A 126 -34.76 -9.03 -4.72
C SER A 126 -35.56 -7.85 -4.15
N ASP A 127 -34.92 -6.99 -3.33
CA ASP A 127 -35.56 -5.84 -2.71
C ASP A 127 -35.15 -4.51 -3.40
N GLN A 128 -35.95 -4.11 -4.39
CA GLN A 128 -35.71 -2.89 -5.17
C GLN A 128 -35.61 -1.62 -4.33
N ALA A 129 -36.24 -1.57 -3.14
CA ALA A 129 -36.18 -0.39 -2.27
C ALA A 129 -34.78 -0.21 -1.63
N LEU A 130 -34.07 -1.31 -1.34
CA LEU A 130 -32.72 -1.27 -0.79
C LEU A 130 -31.67 -0.96 -1.87
N CYS A 131 -31.82 -1.54 -3.06
CA CYS A 131 -30.93 -1.27 -4.20
C CYS A 131 -30.98 0.17 -4.70
N ALA A 132 -32.11 0.87 -4.50
CA ALA A 132 -32.24 2.28 -4.85
C ALA A 132 -31.39 3.20 -3.96
N LEU A 133 -30.98 2.73 -2.77
CA LEU A 133 -30.20 3.54 -1.84
C LEU A 133 -28.70 3.53 -2.22
N PRO A 134 -28.08 4.70 -2.44
CA PRO A 134 -26.71 4.80 -2.93
C PRO A 134 -25.70 4.14 -1.96
N LYS A 135 -25.92 4.28 -0.64
CA LYS A 135 -25.06 3.67 0.39
C LYS A 135 -25.07 2.14 0.35
N VAL A 136 -26.20 1.52 0.05
CA VAL A 136 -26.33 0.06 -0.02
C VAL A 136 -25.78 -0.44 -1.33
N LYS A 137 -26.08 0.25 -2.44
CA LYS A 137 -25.59 -0.07 -3.78
C LYS A 137 -24.05 -0.03 -3.86
N GLU A 138 -23.42 0.99 -3.29
CA GLU A 138 -21.95 1.09 -3.25
C GLU A 138 -21.33 -0.11 -2.51
N LYS A 139 -21.90 -0.49 -1.36
CA LYS A 139 -21.42 -1.65 -0.59
C LYS A 139 -21.70 -2.98 -1.27
N LEU A 140 -22.78 -3.09 -2.02
CA LEU A 140 -23.11 -4.26 -2.82
C LEU A 140 -22.11 -4.43 -3.98
N ASN A 141 -21.80 -3.34 -4.69
CA ASN A 141 -20.79 -3.36 -5.75
C ASN A 141 -19.40 -3.75 -5.22
N LEU A 142 -18.99 -3.19 -4.07
CA LEU A 142 -17.72 -3.56 -3.43
C LEU A 142 -17.67 -5.04 -3.03
N LEU A 143 -18.78 -5.59 -2.54
CA LEU A 143 -18.86 -7.03 -2.24
C LEU A 143 -18.73 -7.86 -3.52
N GLN A 144 -19.39 -7.45 -4.59
CA GLN A 144 -19.31 -8.13 -5.89
C GLN A 144 -17.88 -8.12 -6.46
N GLU A 145 -17.23 -6.97 -6.47
CA GLU A 145 -15.83 -6.83 -6.90
C GLU A 145 -14.92 -7.75 -6.07
N THR A 146 -15.10 -7.76 -4.74
CA THR A 146 -14.32 -8.64 -3.86
C THR A 146 -14.56 -10.12 -4.16
N MET A 147 -15.78 -10.52 -4.52
CA MET A 147 -16.09 -11.91 -4.87
C MET A 147 -15.42 -12.33 -6.18
N GLU A 148 -15.42 -11.44 -7.18
CA GLU A 148 -14.74 -11.63 -8.46
C GLU A 148 -13.21 -11.71 -8.23
N ASP A 149 -12.63 -10.77 -7.47
CA ASP A 149 -11.20 -10.75 -7.12
C ASP A 149 -10.74 -11.98 -6.33
N THR A 150 -11.61 -12.50 -5.45
CA THR A 150 -11.32 -13.69 -4.63
C THR A 150 -11.27 -14.94 -5.51
N GLN A 151 -12.09 -14.98 -6.57
CA GLN A 151 -12.08 -16.07 -7.54
C GLN A 151 -10.77 -16.10 -8.36
N ASP A 152 -10.17 -14.92 -8.59
CA ASP A 152 -8.88 -14.76 -9.30
C ASP A 152 -7.65 -14.82 -8.37
N HIS A 153 -7.82 -15.21 -7.10
CA HIS A 153 -6.75 -15.36 -6.09
C HIS A 153 -5.93 -14.10 -5.78
N TYR A 154 -6.51 -12.90 -5.87
CA TYR A 154 -5.77 -11.69 -5.49
C TYR A 154 -5.61 -11.57 -3.97
N THR A 155 -4.37 -11.34 -3.53
CA THR A 155 -4.07 -11.07 -2.12
C THR A 155 -4.43 -9.62 -1.79
N LEU A 156 -5.44 -9.43 -0.94
CA LEU A 156 -5.91 -8.10 -0.54
C LEU A 156 -5.08 -7.58 0.64
N SER A 157 -4.73 -6.30 0.64
CA SER A 157 -4.02 -5.66 1.75
C SER A 157 -4.54 -4.24 1.99
N LYS A 158 -4.32 -3.72 3.19
CA LYS A 158 -4.57 -2.31 3.52
C LYS A 158 -3.70 -1.37 2.71
N ASP A 159 -2.52 -1.84 2.29
CA ASP A 159 -1.67 -1.10 1.36
C ASP A 159 -2.07 -1.50 -0.06
N SER A 160 -2.70 -0.58 -0.79
CA SER A 160 -3.31 -0.85 -2.11
C SER A 160 -2.29 -1.30 -3.15
N ASP A 161 -1.03 -0.93 -2.97
CA ASP A 161 0.03 -1.11 -3.96
C ASP A 161 0.93 -2.30 -3.61
N ALA A 162 0.80 -2.85 -2.41
CA ALA A 162 1.54 -4.04 -1.99
C ALA A 162 0.98 -5.29 -2.69
N ARG A 163 1.87 -6.07 -3.28
CA ARG A 163 1.53 -7.30 -4.00
C ARG A 163 2.51 -8.41 -3.65
N THR A 164 2.22 -9.63 -4.12
CA THR A 164 3.10 -10.78 -3.95
C THR A 164 4.09 -10.83 -5.12
N GLY A 165 5.38 -10.76 -4.82
CA GLY A 165 6.46 -10.98 -5.77
C GLY A 165 7.25 -12.25 -5.44
N HIS A 166 8.15 -12.63 -6.34
CA HIS A 166 9.02 -13.80 -6.18
C HIS A 166 10.49 -13.39 -6.16
N LYS A 167 11.24 -13.90 -5.17
CA LYS A 167 12.70 -13.76 -5.09
C LYS A 167 13.41 -14.92 -5.79
N SER A 168 12.80 -16.10 -5.75
CA SER A 168 13.19 -17.28 -6.52
C SER A 168 11.93 -18.08 -6.89
N ALA A 169 12.08 -19.14 -7.68
CA ALA A 169 10.96 -20.04 -8.01
C ALA A 169 10.20 -20.51 -6.76
N ASP A 170 10.92 -20.76 -5.66
CA ASP A 170 10.37 -21.34 -4.44
C ASP A 170 10.10 -20.31 -3.32
N THR A 171 10.52 -19.06 -3.49
CA THR A 171 10.40 -18.04 -2.43
C THR A 171 9.65 -16.80 -2.90
N SER A 172 8.47 -16.59 -2.32
CA SER A 172 7.65 -15.39 -2.53
C SER A 172 7.76 -14.42 -1.35
N PHE A 173 7.45 -13.15 -1.61
CA PHE A 173 7.39 -12.10 -0.60
C PHE A 173 6.23 -11.15 -0.89
N PHE A 174 5.61 -10.60 0.15
CA PHE A 174 4.52 -9.62 0.01
C PHE A 174 5.06 -8.21 0.29
N GLY A 175 5.00 -7.32 -0.69
CA GLY A 175 5.43 -5.94 -0.54
C GLY A 175 5.77 -5.25 -1.84
N PHE A 176 6.99 -4.71 -1.90
CA PHE A 176 7.46 -3.80 -2.94
C PHE A 176 8.82 -4.20 -3.46
N LYS A 177 9.15 -3.69 -4.63
CA LYS A 177 10.48 -3.75 -5.22
C LYS A 177 11.00 -2.33 -5.43
N THR A 178 12.15 -2.05 -4.82
CA THR A 178 12.82 -0.76 -4.88
C THR A 178 13.98 -0.86 -5.85
N HIS A 179 13.85 -0.18 -6.98
CA HIS A 179 14.88 -0.05 -7.99
C HIS A 179 15.74 1.17 -7.67
N ILE A 180 17.05 0.99 -7.61
CA ILE A 180 18.01 2.03 -7.26
C ILE A 180 19.08 2.08 -8.35
N ALA A 181 19.36 3.29 -8.83
CA ALA A 181 20.55 3.57 -9.62
C ALA A 181 21.55 4.31 -8.74
N MET A 182 22.81 3.90 -8.79
CA MET A 182 23.89 4.51 -8.02
C MET A 182 25.19 4.59 -8.82
N THR A 183 26.03 5.57 -8.50
CA THR A 183 27.40 5.66 -9.06
C THR A 183 28.37 4.75 -8.30
N GLU A 184 29.58 4.55 -8.81
CA GLU A 184 30.63 3.78 -8.12
C GLU A 184 31.03 4.40 -6.77
N GLU A 185 30.87 5.72 -6.63
CA GLU A 185 31.06 6.48 -5.39
C GLU A 185 29.90 6.31 -4.39
N ARG A 186 28.96 5.40 -4.69
CA ARG A 186 27.77 5.07 -3.89
C ARG A 186 26.77 6.22 -3.71
N ILE A 187 26.73 7.14 -4.68
CA ILE A 187 25.71 8.18 -4.70
C ILE A 187 24.49 7.65 -5.44
N ILE A 188 23.33 7.67 -4.79
CA ILE A 188 22.05 7.30 -5.40
C ILE A 188 21.68 8.40 -6.40
N THR A 189 21.47 8.02 -7.66
CA THR A 189 21.11 8.92 -8.76
C THR A 189 19.62 8.84 -9.12
N ALA A 190 18.98 7.70 -8.87
CA ALA A 190 17.54 7.53 -9.01
C ALA A 190 17.04 6.42 -8.08
N ALA A 191 15.79 6.54 -7.63
CA ALA A 191 15.12 5.49 -6.86
C ALA A 191 13.64 5.43 -7.24
N VAL A 192 13.15 4.25 -7.63
CA VAL A 192 11.75 4.02 -8.00
C VAL A 192 11.22 2.82 -7.23
N VAL A 193 10.08 2.98 -6.57
CA VAL A 193 9.40 1.89 -5.87
C VAL A 193 8.26 1.40 -6.75
N THR A 194 8.23 0.09 -6.98
CA THR A 194 7.19 -0.62 -7.71
C THR A 194 6.56 -1.68 -6.83
N SER A 195 5.37 -2.12 -7.20
CA SER A 195 4.71 -3.28 -6.61
C SER A 195 5.51 -4.56 -6.88
N ALA A 196 5.47 -5.52 -5.96
CA ALA A 196 6.41 -6.66 -5.96
C ALA A 196 6.27 -7.61 -7.17
N GLU A 197 5.12 -7.63 -7.84
CA GLU A 197 4.88 -8.46 -9.03
C GLU A 197 5.63 -7.95 -10.27
N LYS A 198 6.12 -6.70 -10.23
CA LYS A 198 6.88 -6.13 -11.34
C LYS A 198 8.26 -6.79 -11.45
N GLY A 199 8.64 -7.13 -12.68
CA GLY A 199 9.94 -7.72 -12.99
C GLY A 199 11.10 -6.75 -12.78
N ASP A 200 12.33 -7.27 -12.82
CA ASP A 200 13.58 -6.50 -12.73
C ASP A 200 13.97 -5.83 -14.06
N GLY A 201 13.01 -5.68 -14.99
CA GLY A 201 13.25 -5.02 -16.27
C GLY A 201 13.69 -3.57 -16.10
N PRO A 202 14.05 -2.87 -17.19
CA PRO A 202 14.52 -1.48 -17.10
C PRO A 202 13.40 -0.57 -16.59
N VAL A 203 13.37 -0.34 -15.29
CA VAL A 203 12.50 0.63 -14.60
C VAL A 203 13.18 2.00 -14.53
N LEU A 204 14.51 2.01 -14.57
CA LEU A 204 15.35 3.21 -14.60
C LEU A 204 16.02 3.32 -15.98
N PRO A 205 16.11 4.53 -16.55
CA PRO A 205 16.75 4.80 -17.84
C PRO A 205 18.27 4.60 -17.82
#